data_AF-A0A357K4H3-F1
#
_entry.id   AF-A0A357K4H3-F1
#
_cell.length_a   1.000
_cell.length_b   1.000
_cell.length_c   1.000
_cell.angle_alpha   90.00
_cell.angle_beta   90.00
_cell.angle_gamma   90.00
#
_symmetry.space_group_name_H-M   'P 1'
#
loop_
_entity.id
_entity.type
_entity.pdbx_description
1 polymer ?
#
loop_
_entity_poly.entity_id
_entity_poly.type
_entity_poly.pdbx_seq_one_letter_code
_entity_poly.pdbx_strand_id
1 'polypeptide(L)'
;MLKALDGLTWLSRMLVGALFVVSGLIKSNDALGFMYKLEEYFEPGAMNLEFLAPWGLELAVFVCIAEILLGIAILVGALPRLTAVLTTVMMVFFTWLTWYTATCDPYGTKQIVDASGAVVEIANQCVLECGCFGNAIPLTAYQSFLKDVVLLIFVAPILVSAFLGRIQLNTPRQSTFLYAGALLVTYLFAEGMLEWGFPVLYLALNLIAAEAVKRRSTHAQKEWLMALAVVVVSGFVQFWTLTHLPLKDYRPYADGESIIENRMSAEELGLEGPEFDK
;
A
#
# COMPACT_ATOMS: atom_id res chain seq x y z
N MET A 1 -31.21 -9.57 -0.91
CA MET A 1 -30.28 -8.66 -0.19
C MET A 1 -29.08 -9.39 0.40
N LEU A 2 -29.26 -10.39 1.29
CA LEU A 2 -28.14 -11.06 1.97
C LEU A 2 -27.20 -11.85 1.03
N LYS A 3 -27.73 -12.61 0.07
CA LYS A 3 -26.91 -13.33 -0.94
C LYS A 3 -26.09 -12.39 -1.84
N ALA A 4 -26.60 -11.19 -2.11
CA ALA A 4 -25.90 -10.19 -2.92
C ALA A 4 -24.72 -9.59 -2.13
N LEU A 5 -24.92 -9.34 -0.83
CA LEU A 5 -23.84 -8.92 0.07
C LEU A 5 -22.75 -10.00 0.17
N ASP A 6 -23.11 -11.27 0.25
CA ASP A 6 -22.12 -12.36 0.31
C ASP A 6 -21.25 -12.37 -0.96
N GLY A 7 -21.86 -12.32 -2.14
CA GLY A 7 -21.13 -12.25 -3.42
C GLY A 7 -20.21 -11.02 -3.50
N LEU A 8 -20.70 -9.86 -3.09
CA LEU A 8 -19.92 -8.62 -3.04
C LEU A 8 -18.76 -8.73 -2.05
N THR A 9 -18.95 -9.33 -0.87
CA THR A 9 -17.88 -9.57 0.10
C THR A 9 -16.81 -10.50 -0.46
N TRP A 10 -17.17 -11.57 -1.17
CA TRP A 10 -16.18 -12.47 -1.79
C TRP A 10 -15.31 -11.74 -2.83
N LEU A 11 -15.95 -10.96 -3.72
CA LEU A 11 -15.24 -10.15 -4.70
C LEU A 11 -14.35 -9.09 -4.03
N SER A 12 -14.90 -8.38 -3.04
CA SER A 12 -14.18 -7.33 -2.32
C SER A 12 -12.97 -7.89 -1.57
N ARG A 13 -13.12 -9.02 -0.87
CA ARG A 13 -12.01 -9.69 -0.19
C ARG A 13 -10.90 -10.07 -1.15
N MET A 14 -11.25 -10.55 -2.34
CA MET A 14 -10.29 -10.94 -3.38
C MET A 14 -9.50 -9.73 -3.88
N LEU A 15 -10.21 -8.68 -4.31
CA LEU A 15 -9.58 -7.48 -4.88
C LEU A 15 -8.78 -6.71 -3.84
N VAL A 16 -9.39 -6.34 -2.70
CA VAL A 16 -8.73 -5.59 -1.63
C VAL A 16 -7.55 -6.38 -1.08
N GLY A 17 -7.74 -7.68 -0.82
CA GLY A 17 -6.68 -8.53 -0.28
C GLY A 17 -5.48 -8.67 -1.22
N ALA A 18 -5.72 -8.89 -2.52
CA ALA A 18 -4.65 -8.96 -3.52
C ALA A 18 -3.92 -7.62 -3.68
N LEU A 19 -4.67 -6.51 -3.79
CA LEU A 19 -4.10 -5.18 -3.98
C LEU A 19 -3.29 -4.71 -2.77
N PHE A 20 -3.73 -5.00 -1.54
CA PHE A 20 -2.97 -4.68 -0.33
C PHE A 20 -1.63 -5.41 -0.29
N VAL A 21 -1.61 -6.71 -0.63
CA VAL A 21 -0.35 -7.47 -0.65
C VAL A 21 0.62 -6.92 -1.69
N VAL A 22 0.11 -6.58 -2.89
CA VAL A 22 0.93 -5.99 -3.96
C VAL A 22 1.43 -4.60 -3.58
N SER A 23 0.55 -3.73 -3.09
CA SER A 23 0.87 -2.37 -2.66
C SER A 23 1.91 -2.36 -1.54
N GLY A 24 1.72 -3.17 -0.50
CA GLY A 24 2.68 -3.28 0.59
C GLY A 24 4.02 -3.91 0.17
N LEU A 25 4.01 -4.86 -0.78
CA LEU A 25 5.26 -5.39 -1.36
C LEU A 25 6.04 -4.33 -2.13
N ILE A 26 5.37 -3.52 -2.96
CA ILE A 26 6.04 -2.50 -3.77
C ILE A 26 6.69 -1.44 -2.87
N LYS A 27 6.00 -1.02 -1.80
CA LYS A 27 6.60 -0.15 -0.78
C LYS A 27 7.74 -0.84 -0.02
N SER A 28 7.58 -2.11 0.35
CA SER A 28 8.61 -2.90 1.04
C SER A 28 9.87 -3.10 0.18
N ASN A 29 9.70 -3.17 -1.14
CA ASN A 29 10.77 -3.31 -2.11
C ASN A 29 11.72 -2.09 -2.14
N ASP A 30 11.20 -0.89 -1.88
CA ASP A 30 11.99 0.34 -1.66
C ASP A 30 11.47 1.12 -0.44
N ALA A 31 11.67 0.54 0.75
CA ALA A 31 11.19 1.15 1.99
C ALA A 31 11.91 2.47 2.34
N LEU A 32 13.14 2.67 1.83
CA LEU A 32 13.85 3.94 1.95
C LEU A 32 13.21 5.03 1.09
N GLY A 33 12.84 4.71 -0.16
CA GLY A 33 12.04 5.59 -1.00
C GLY A 33 10.71 5.96 -0.35
N PHE A 34 10.03 4.98 0.25
CA PHE A 34 8.78 5.24 0.97
C PHE A 34 8.99 6.08 2.24
N MET A 35 10.09 5.90 2.97
CA MET A 35 10.48 6.75 4.11
C MET A 35 10.62 8.21 3.69
N TYR A 36 11.36 8.51 2.62
CA TYR A 36 11.51 9.90 2.14
C TYR A 36 10.15 10.53 1.79
N LYS A 37 9.22 9.74 1.24
CA LYS A 37 7.84 10.20 1.00
C LYS A 37 7.08 10.50 2.28
N LEU A 38 7.28 9.74 3.35
CA LEU A 38 6.70 10.07 4.65
C LEU A 38 7.31 11.34 5.22
N GLU A 39 8.61 11.53 5.10
CA GLU A 39 9.31 12.74 5.55
C GLU A 39 8.81 13.99 4.81
N GLU A 40 8.57 13.92 3.49
CA GLU A 40 7.94 15.01 2.72
C GLU A 40 6.58 15.44 3.32
N TYR A 41 5.79 14.52 3.88
CA TYR A 41 4.54 14.87 4.60
C TYR A 41 4.80 15.48 5.97
N PHE A 42 5.87 15.10 6.65
CA PHE A 42 6.21 15.57 7.99
C PHE A 42 6.81 16.98 8.01
N GLU A 43 7.33 17.44 6.87
CA GLU A 43 7.91 18.78 6.73
C GLU A 43 6.92 19.91 7.11
N PRO A 44 7.44 21.06 7.59
CA PRO A 44 6.62 22.17 8.05
C PRO A 44 5.69 22.74 6.97
N GLY A 45 6.14 22.78 5.70
CA GLY A 45 5.32 23.25 4.58
C GLY A 45 4.18 22.30 4.21
N ALA A 46 4.26 21.04 4.64
CA ALA A 46 3.21 20.04 4.51
C ALA A 46 2.33 20.02 5.77
N MET A 47 2.54 19.03 6.65
CA MET A 47 1.70 18.83 7.83
C MET A 47 2.33 19.30 9.14
N ASN A 48 3.58 19.77 9.14
CA ASN A 48 4.28 20.24 10.34
C ASN A 48 4.32 19.18 11.46
N LEU A 49 4.72 17.95 11.10
CA LEU A 49 4.85 16.79 12.00
C LEU A 49 6.31 16.33 12.11
N GLU A 50 7.25 17.28 12.12
CA GLU A 50 8.71 17.03 12.09
C GLU A 50 9.19 16.06 13.18
N PHE A 51 8.49 15.99 14.31
CA PHE A 51 8.79 15.04 15.40
C PHE A 51 8.70 13.56 14.98
N LEU A 52 8.01 13.25 13.88
CA LEU A 52 7.92 11.90 13.30
C LEU A 52 9.07 11.57 12.34
N ALA A 53 9.81 12.57 11.83
CA ALA A 53 10.90 12.34 10.88
C ALA A 53 11.97 11.35 11.40
N PRO A 54 12.41 11.38 12.68
CA PRO A 54 13.36 10.39 13.19
C PRO A 54 12.85 8.94 13.17
N TRP A 55 11.53 8.75 13.05
CA TRP A 55 10.86 7.45 13.01
C TRP A 55 10.41 7.07 11.60
N GLY A 56 10.83 7.82 10.57
CA GLY A 56 10.33 7.67 9.20
C GLY A 56 10.54 6.26 8.66
N LEU A 57 11.71 5.66 8.89
CA LEU A 57 12.03 4.31 8.40
C LEU A 57 11.20 3.25 9.12
N GLU A 58 11.09 3.36 10.45
CA GLU A 58 10.30 2.44 11.27
C GLU A 58 8.83 2.48 10.90
N LEU A 59 8.29 3.67 10.65
CA LEU A 59 6.92 3.87 10.19
C LEU A 59 6.72 3.30 8.78
N ALA A 60 7.67 3.54 7.86
CA ALA A 60 7.65 3.00 6.52
C ALA A 60 7.57 1.47 6.55
N VAL A 61 8.50 0.82 7.26
CA VAL A 61 8.54 -0.65 7.41
C VAL A 61 7.28 -1.19 8.08
N PHE A 62 6.82 -0.53 9.15
CA PHE A 62 5.61 -0.95 9.87
C PHE A 62 4.39 -0.92 8.96
N VAL A 63 4.18 0.17 8.22
CA VAL A 63 3.05 0.33 7.30
C VAL A 63 3.11 -0.71 6.18
N CYS A 64 4.29 -0.96 5.59
CA CYS A 64 4.45 -1.97 4.55
C CYS A 64 4.04 -3.37 5.04
N ILE A 65 4.57 -3.79 6.19
CA ILE A 65 4.28 -5.11 6.77
C ILE A 65 2.82 -5.20 7.21
N ALA A 66 2.27 -4.14 7.81
CA ALA A 66 0.87 -4.08 8.23
C ALA A 66 -0.07 -4.21 7.04
N GLU A 67 0.20 -3.54 5.93
CA GLU A 67 -0.60 -3.61 4.71
C GLU A 67 -0.62 -5.03 4.12
N ILE A 68 0.56 -5.67 4.02
CA ILE A 68 0.69 -7.07 3.57
C ILE A 68 -0.08 -8.01 4.51
N LEU A 69 0.10 -7.84 5.82
CA LEU A 69 -0.54 -8.68 6.84
C LEU A 69 -2.07 -8.58 6.79
N LEU A 70 -2.61 -7.36 6.67
CA LEU A 70 -4.04 -7.12 6.53
C LEU A 70 -4.58 -7.73 5.23
N GLY A 71 -3.85 -7.58 4.12
CA GLY A 71 -4.22 -8.19 2.83
C GLY A 71 -4.36 -9.72 2.93
N ILE A 72 -3.37 -10.40 3.52
CA ILE A 72 -3.42 -11.85 3.74
C ILE A 72 -4.53 -12.23 4.72
N ALA A 73 -4.73 -11.46 5.80
CA ALA A 73 -5.79 -11.75 6.78
C ALA A 73 -7.19 -11.65 6.15
N ILE A 74 -7.44 -10.67 5.26
CA ILE A 74 -8.69 -10.54 4.49
C ILE A 74 -8.89 -11.78 3.60
N LEU A 75 -7.85 -12.19 2.87
CA LEU A 75 -7.90 -13.35 1.99
C LEU A 75 -8.20 -14.63 2.79
N VAL A 76 -7.49 -14.88 3.88
CA VAL A 76 -7.70 -16.11 4.67
C VAL A 76 -9.01 -16.08 5.48
N GLY A 77 -9.49 -14.88 5.83
CA GLY A 77 -10.66 -14.68 6.70
C GLY A 77 -10.31 -14.76 8.19
N ALA A 78 -9.07 -14.43 8.56
CA ALA A 78 -8.60 -14.41 9.93
C ALA A 78 -8.99 -13.09 10.63
N LEU A 79 -9.28 -13.18 11.93
CA LEU A 79 -9.62 -12.08 12.85
C LEU A 79 -10.55 -11.04 12.21
N PRO A 80 -11.69 -11.46 11.61
CA PRO A 80 -12.42 -10.66 10.62
C PRO A 80 -12.82 -9.28 11.09
N ARG A 81 -13.24 -9.14 12.36
CA ARG A 81 -13.60 -7.84 12.95
C ARG A 81 -12.39 -6.92 13.09
N LEU A 82 -11.30 -7.44 13.64
CA LEU A 82 -10.07 -6.68 13.82
C LEU A 82 -9.48 -6.27 12.47
N THR A 83 -9.33 -7.23 11.56
CA THR A 83 -8.79 -6.99 10.22
C THR A 83 -9.63 -5.98 9.45
N ALA A 84 -10.97 -6.09 9.49
CA ALA A 84 -11.83 -5.13 8.79
C ALA A 84 -11.74 -3.71 9.38
N VAL A 85 -11.66 -3.58 10.70
CA VAL A 85 -11.49 -2.27 11.36
C VAL A 85 -10.14 -1.66 11.01
N LEU A 86 -9.04 -2.41 11.17
CA LEU A 86 -7.69 -1.92 10.86
C LEU A 86 -7.54 -1.53 9.38
N THR A 87 -8.07 -2.36 8.48
CA THR A 87 -8.12 -2.07 7.03
C THR A 87 -8.89 -0.79 6.76
N THR A 88 -10.05 -0.60 7.40
CA THR A 88 -10.87 0.61 7.22
C THR A 88 -10.14 1.85 7.74
N VAL A 89 -9.55 1.78 8.93
CA VAL A 89 -8.78 2.90 9.51
C VAL A 89 -7.62 3.28 8.58
N MET A 90 -6.86 2.28 8.11
CA MET A 90 -5.74 2.52 7.21
C MET A 90 -6.19 3.12 5.87
N MET A 91 -7.29 2.63 5.29
CA MET A 91 -7.83 3.20 4.05
C MET A 91 -8.37 4.61 4.23
N VAL A 92 -9.07 4.90 5.33
CA VAL A 92 -9.57 6.25 5.62
C VAL A 92 -8.38 7.21 5.79
N PHE A 93 -7.33 6.78 6.48
CA PHE A 93 -6.09 7.55 6.62
C PHE A 93 -5.41 7.83 5.27
N PHE A 94 -5.20 6.82 4.42
CA PHE A 94 -4.60 7.02 3.10
C PHE A 94 -5.49 7.83 2.15
N THR A 95 -6.81 7.64 2.21
CA THR A 95 -7.77 8.46 1.45
C THR A 95 -7.68 9.93 1.88
N TRP A 96 -7.48 10.19 3.17
CA TRP A 96 -7.28 11.53 3.67
C TRP A 96 -5.94 12.12 3.23
N LEU A 97 -4.83 11.36 3.28
CA LEU A 97 -3.53 11.80 2.77
C LEU A 97 -3.55 12.10 1.27
N THR A 98 -4.16 11.22 0.47
CA THR A 98 -4.28 11.43 -0.99
C THR A 98 -5.20 12.60 -1.31
N TRP A 99 -6.27 12.81 -0.54
CA TRP A 99 -7.10 14.00 -0.66
C TRP A 99 -6.32 15.27 -0.35
N TYR A 100 -5.60 15.31 0.77
CA TYR A 100 -4.75 16.45 1.17
C TYR A 100 -3.77 16.82 0.05
N THR A 101 -3.09 15.81 -0.50
CA THR A 101 -2.16 15.91 -1.63
C THR A 101 -2.86 16.46 -2.88
N ALA A 102 -4.04 15.94 -3.23
CA ALA A 102 -4.79 16.36 -4.41
C ALA A 102 -5.36 17.78 -4.32
N THR A 103 -5.58 18.30 -3.10
CA THR A 103 -6.08 19.66 -2.86
C THR A 103 -4.99 20.67 -2.52
N CYS A 104 -3.73 20.27 -2.55
CA CYS A 104 -2.63 21.15 -2.19
C CYS A 104 -2.43 22.24 -3.26
N ASP A 105 -2.50 23.50 -2.86
CA ASP A 105 -2.19 24.65 -3.71
C ASP A 105 -0.68 24.96 -3.63
N PRO A 106 0.09 24.73 -4.72
CA PRO A 106 1.54 24.96 -4.74
C PRO A 106 1.92 26.44 -4.65
N TYR A 107 0.99 27.37 -4.87
CA TYR A 107 1.22 28.81 -4.75
C TYR A 107 0.72 29.40 -3.43
N GLY A 108 0.11 28.57 -2.58
CA GLY A 108 -0.38 28.99 -1.27
C GLY A 108 0.72 29.07 -0.21
N THR A 109 0.43 29.81 0.85
CA THR A 109 1.29 29.92 2.04
C THR A 109 0.57 29.47 3.30
N LYS A 110 1.33 29.03 4.30
CA LYS A 110 0.86 28.65 5.63
C LYS A 110 1.62 29.43 6.69
N GLN A 111 0.95 29.72 7.78
CA GLN A 111 1.57 30.32 8.96
C GLN A 111 1.91 29.20 9.94
N ILE A 112 3.18 29.07 10.29
CA ILE A 112 3.68 28.15 11.32
C ILE A 112 4.27 28.95 12.48
N VAL A 113 4.22 28.38 13.67
CA VAL A 113 4.93 28.92 14.84
C VAL A 113 6.29 28.24 14.88
N ASP A 114 7.36 29.03 14.78
CA ASP A 114 8.71 28.51 14.83
C ASP A 114 9.13 28.11 16.27
N ALA A 115 10.31 27.52 16.41
CA ALA A 115 10.87 27.17 17.72
C ALA A 115 11.10 28.37 18.66
N SER A 116 11.07 29.60 18.14
CA SER A 116 11.19 30.85 18.91
C SER A 116 9.82 31.40 19.36
N GLY A 117 8.72 30.79 18.94
CA GLY A 117 7.36 31.24 19.20
C GLY A 117 6.86 32.33 18.24
N ALA A 118 7.63 32.66 17.19
CA ALA A 118 7.27 33.62 16.17
C ALA A 118 6.42 32.96 15.07
N VAL A 119 5.42 33.69 14.57
CA VAL A 119 4.60 33.24 13.44
C VAL A 119 5.34 33.57 12.15
N VAL A 120 5.75 32.54 11.41
CA VAL A 120 6.46 32.65 10.14
C VAL A 120 5.58 32.12 9.03
N GLU A 121 5.54 32.84 7.92
CA GLU A 121 4.82 32.43 6.72
C GLU A 121 5.77 31.61 5.82
N ILE A 122 5.35 30.39 5.49
CA ILE A 122 6.09 29.45 4.66
C ILE A 122 5.26 29.05 3.45
N ALA A 123 5.93 28.74 2.34
CA ALA A 123 5.25 28.21 1.16
C ALA A 123 4.73 26.79 1.42
N ASN A 124 3.60 26.44 0.81
CA ASN A 124 3.09 25.08 0.84
C ASN A 124 4.07 24.12 0.15
N GLN A 125 4.38 23.02 0.82
CA GLN A 125 5.07 21.89 0.20
C GLN A 125 4.03 20.85 -0.19
N CYS A 126 3.73 20.83 -1.49
CA CYS A 126 2.81 19.85 -2.05
C CYS A 126 3.59 18.58 -2.42
N VAL A 127 3.27 17.48 -1.75
CA VAL A 127 3.75 16.16 -2.12
C VAL A 127 3.12 15.80 -3.47
N LEU A 128 3.93 15.46 -4.48
CA LEU A 128 3.41 15.23 -5.83
C LEU A 128 2.86 13.80 -6.01
N GLU A 129 3.36 12.84 -5.23
CA GLU A 129 2.99 11.43 -5.32
C GLU A 129 2.86 10.80 -3.93
N CYS A 130 1.72 10.17 -3.64
CA CYS A 130 1.41 9.62 -2.31
C CYS A 130 2.19 8.33 -1.96
N GLY A 131 3.16 7.91 -2.79
CA GLY A 131 4.03 6.76 -2.50
C GLY A 131 3.32 5.40 -2.41
N CYS A 132 2.03 5.31 -2.75
CA CYS A 132 1.23 4.10 -2.61
C CYS A 132 1.80 2.89 -3.39
N PHE A 133 2.37 3.15 -4.57
CA PHE A 133 3.08 2.18 -5.41
C PHE A 133 4.55 2.59 -5.63
N GLY A 134 5.09 3.48 -4.78
CA GLY A 134 6.39 4.11 -5.01
C GLY A 134 6.54 4.66 -6.44
N ASN A 135 7.77 4.66 -6.95
CA ASN A 135 8.09 5.06 -8.32
C ASN A 135 7.68 4.01 -9.37
N ALA A 136 7.09 2.87 -8.97
CA ALA A 136 6.74 1.80 -9.90
C ALA A 136 5.55 2.19 -10.79
N ILE A 137 4.62 3.00 -10.28
CA ILE A 137 3.46 3.51 -11.01
C ILE A 137 3.24 4.98 -10.61
N PRO A 138 3.78 5.95 -11.37
CA PRO A 138 3.56 7.36 -11.09
C PRO A 138 2.10 7.71 -11.41
N LEU A 139 1.26 7.76 -10.36
CA LEU A 139 -0.13 8.18 -10.45
C LEU A 139 -0.23 9.65 -10.01
N THR A 140 -1.01 10.44 -10.73
CA THR A 140 -1.28 11.82 -10.29
C THR A 140 -1.97 11.81 -8.92
N ALA A 141 -1.86 12.90 -8.16
CA ALA A 141 -2.48 13.02 -6.84
C ALA A 141 -4.00 12.74 -6.89
N TYR A 142 -4.69 13.22 -7.93
CA TYR A 142 -6.12 12.97 -8.13
C TYR A 142 -6.43 11.50 -8.48
N GLN A 143 -5.62 10.86 -9.34
CA GLN A 143 -5.77 9.43 -9.65
C GLN A 143 -5.56 8.56 -8.41
N SER A 144 -4.57 8.91 -7.58
CA SER A 144 -4.30 8.23 -6.31
C SER A 144 -5.47 8.37 -5.34
N PHE A 145 -6.04 9.57 -5.20
CA PHE A 145 -7.23 9.82 -4.39
C PHE A 145 -8.44 9.00 -4.87
N LEU A 146 -8.73 9.02 -6.17
CA LEU A 146 -9.85 8.26 -6.73
C LEU A 146 -9.69 6.76 -6.50
N LYS A 147 -8.47 6.23 -6.67
CA LYS A 147 -8.15 4.83 -6.39
C LYS A 147 -8.45 4.46 -4.93
N ASP A 148 -8.03 5.29 -3.97
CA ASP A 148 -8.28 5.04 -2.55
C ASP A 148 -9.78 5.11 -2.20
N VAL A 149 -10.53 6.04 -2.79
CA VAL A 149 -11.99 6.12 -2.65
C VAL A 149 -12.67 4.88 -3.21
N VAL A 150 -12.26 4.39 -4.39
CA VAL A 150 -12.80 3.15 -4.98
C VAL A 150 -12.49 1.95 -4.08
N LEU A 151 -11.27 1.85 -3.56
CA LEU A 151 -10.90 0.79 -2.61
C LEU A 151 -11.73 0.86 -1.33
N LEU A 152 -12.01 2.07 -0.82
CA LEU A 152 -12.86 2.26 0.36
C LEU A 152 -14.29 1.74 0.13
N ILE A 153 -14.84 1.89 -1.07
CA ILE A 153 -16.15 1.30 -1.45
C ILE A 153 -16.10 -0.23 -1.38
N PHE A 154 -15.01 -0.87 -1.79
CA PHE A 154 -14.83 -2.33 -1.65
C PHE A 154 -14.56 -2.76 -0.20
N VAL A 155 -13.97 -1.91 0.64
CA VAL A 155 -13.78 -2.23 2.06
C VAL A 155 -15.11 -2.22 2.84
N ALA A 156 -16.08 -1.37 2.46
CA ALA A 156 -17.36 -1.27 3.18
C ALA A 156 -18.13 -2.62 3.27
N PRO A 157 -18.32 -3.41 2.20
CA PRO A 157 -18.89 -4.76 2.28
C PRO A 157 -18.12 -5.73 3.18
N ILE A 158 -16.79 -5.60 3.27
CA ILE A 158 -15.96 -6.43 4.16
C ILE A 158 -16.25 -6.06 5.62
N LEU A 159 -16.29 -4.76 5.92
CA LEU A 159 -16.61 -4.25 7.25
C LEU A 159 -18.00 -4.71 7.72
N VAL A 160 -19.03 -4.48 6.90
CA VAL A 160 -20.39 -4.89 7.23
C VAL A 160 -20.47 -6.40 7.45
N SER A 161 -19.91 -7.21 6.56
CA SER A 161 -19.94 -8.67 6.68
C SER A 161 -19.13 -9.21 7.86
N ALA A 162 -18.05 -8.54 8.27
CA ALA A 162 -17.29 -8.88 9.47
C ALA A 162 -18.11 -8.67 10.75
N PHE A 163 -18.84 -7.55 10.87
CA PHE A 163 -19.69 -7.27 12.03
C PHE A 163 -20.95 -8.14 12.06
N LEU A 164 -21.49 -8.50 10.89
CA LEU A 164 -22.58 -9.47 10.77
C LEU A 164 -22.15 -10.92 11.03
N GLY A 165 -20.86 -11.18 11.30
CA GLY A 165 -20.34 -12.51 11.60
C GLY A 165 -20.35 -13.48 10.42
N ARG A 166 -20.36 -12.97 9.19
CA ARG A 166 -20.38 -13.77 7.95
C ARG A 166 -19.00 -14.18 7.46
N ILE A 167 -17.96 -13.47 7.88
CA ILE A 167 -16.58 -13.82 7.56
C ILE A 167 -16.05 -14.73 8.65
N GLN A 168 -15.53 -15.88 8.25
CA GLN A 168 -14.83 -16.84 9.10
C GLN A 168 -13.62 -17.37 8.31
N LEU A 169 -12.77 -18.14 8.99
CA LEU A 169 -11.67 -18.85 8.33
C LEU A 169 -12.21 -19.71 7.19
N ASN A 170 -11.63 -19.52 6.00
CA ASN A 170 -12.09 -20.19 4.81
C ASN A 170 -11.89 -21.71 4.92
N THR A 171 -12.89 -22.48 4.48
CA THR A 171 -12.76 -23.91 4.20
C THR A 171 -11.74 -24.15 3.06
N PRO A 172 -11.21 -25.38 2.88
CA PRO A 172 -10.25 -25.65 1.80
C PRO A 172 -10.75 -25.27 0.42
N ARG A 173 -12.03 -25.55 0.09
CA ARG A 173 -12.63 -25.18 -1.20
C ARG A 173 -12.75 -23.67 -1.39
N GLN A 174 -13.21 -22.96 -0.36
CA GLN A 174 -13.29 -21.49 -0.38
C GLN A 174 -11.91 -20.84 -0.50
N SER A 175 -10.92 -21.40 0.18
CA SER A 175 -9.53 -20.96 0.13
C SER A 175 -8.98 -21.10 -1.28
N THR A 176 -9.15 -22.26 -1.93
CA THR A 176 -8.73 -22.48 -3.32
C THR A 176 -9.36 -21.47 -4.28
N PHE A 177 -10.68 -21.26 -4.19
CA PHE A 177 -11.37 -20.29 -5.05
C PHE A 177 -10.82 -18.87 -4.87
N LEU A 178 -10.73 -18.40 -3.62
CA LEU A 178 -10.31 -17.04 -3.34
C LEU A 178 -8.82 -16.82 -3.65
N TYR A 179 -7.96 -17.79 -3.34
CA TYR A 179 -6.51 -17.68 -3.60
C TYR A 179 -6.20 -17.75 -5.09
N ALA A 180 -6.88 -18.62 -5.85
CA ALA A 180 -6.73 -18.66 -7.30
C ALA A 180 -7.17 -17.34 -7.94
N GLY A 181 -8.29 -16.76 -7.48
CA GLY A 181 -8.74 -15.45 -7.93
C GLY A 181 -7.77 -14.33 -7.57
N ALA A 182 -7.25 -14.30 -6.33
CA ALA A 182 -6.27 -13.32 -5.89
C ALA A 182 -4.96 -13.42 -6.67
N LEU A 183 -4.44 -14.63 -6.88
CA LEU A 183 -3.24 -14.87 -7.70
C LEU A 183 -3.44 -14.44 -9.16
N LEU A 184 -4.62 -14.70 -9.74
CA LEU A 184 -4.94 -14.25 -11.09
C LEU A 184 -4.98 -12.72 -11.17
N VAL A 185 -5.66 -12.05 -10.23
CA VAL A 185 -5.70 -10.58 -10.17
C VAL A 185 -4.29 -10.01 -10.02
N THR A 186 -3.50 -10.56 -9.11
CA THR A 186 -2.11 -10.16 -8.91
C THR A 186 -1.25 -10.41 -10.15
N TYR A 187 -1.45 -11.52 -10.87
CA TYR A 187 -0.74 -11.81 -12.11
C TYR A 187 -1.09 -10.81 -13.22
N LEU A 188 -2.38 -10.54 -13.43
CA LEU A 188 -2.83 -9.57 -14.42
C LEU A 188 -2.29 -8.17 -14.13
N PHE A 189 -2.25 -7.77 -12.85
CA PHE A 189 -1.67 -6.50 -12.42
C PHE A 189 -0.13 -6.49 -12.61
N ALA A 190 0.54 -7.56 -12.20
CA ALA A 190 1.99 -7.69 -12.28
C ALA A 190 2.51 -7.63 -13.72
N GLU A 191 1.91 -8.38 -14.64
CA GLU A 191 2.27 -8.36 -16.05
C GLU A 191 1.81 -7.09 -16.75
N GLY A 192 0.59 -6.61 -16.44
CA GLY A 192 0.00 -5.46 -17.13
C GLY A 192 0.55 -4.10 -16.71
N MET A 193 1.11 -3.98 -15.49
CA MET A 193 1.57 -2.70 -14.96
C MET A 193 3.02 -2.69 -14.47
N LEU A 194 3.56 -3.82 -14.01
CA LEU A 194 4.88 -3.84 -13.33
C LEU A 194 5.98 -4.53 -14.14
N GLU A 195 5.61 -5.31 -15.16
CA GLU A 195 6.50 -6.22 -15.89
C GLU A 195 7.39 -7.05 -14.93
N TRP A 196 6.80 -7.47 -13.81
CA TRP A 196 7.52 -8.08 -12.70
C TRP A 196 6.67 -9.17 -12.06
N GLY A 197 7.01 -10.44 -12.28
CA GLY A 197 6.22 -11.58 -11.80
C GLY A 197 6.36 -11.92 -10.31
N PHE A 198 7.31 -11.31 -9.58
CA PHE A 198 7.54 -11.61 -8.16
C PHE A 198 6.35 -11.36 -7.23
N PRO A 199 5.48 -10.35 -7.42
CA PRO A 199 4.29 -10.16 -6.59
C PRO A 199 3.37 -11.39 -6.54
N VAL A 200 3.28 -12.16 -7.62
CA VAL A 200 2.51 -13.41 -7.65
C VAL A 200 3.15 -14.47 -6.75
N LEU A 201 4.46 -14.65 -6.87
CA LEU A 201 5.22 -15.58 -6.02
C LEU A 201 5.14 -15.16 -4.56
N TYR A 202 5.30 -13.88 -4.27
CA TYR A 202 5.25 -13.31 -2.94
C TYR A 202 3.88 -13.51 -2.26
N LEU A 203 2.78 -13.27 -3.00
CA LEU A 203 1.43 -13.57 -2.54
C LEU A 203 1.27 -15.07 -2.25
N ALA A 204 1.74 -15.94 -3.16
CA ALA A 204 1.68 -17.39 -2.99
C ALA A 204 2.44 -17.85 -1.74
N LEU A 205 3.66 -17.36 -1.51
CA LEU A 205 4.48 -17.71 -0.34
C LEU A 205 3.80 -17.30 0.98
N ASN A 206 3.26 -16.09 1.06
CA ASN A 206 2.55 -15.62 2.24
C ASN A 206 1.26 -16.42 2.50
N LEU A 207 0.49 -16.75 1.44
CA LEU A 207 -0.70 -17.60 1.56
C LEU A 207 -0.34 -19.02 1.99
N ILE A 208 0.74 -19.60 1.46
CA ILE A 208 1.24 -20.92 1.87
C ILE A 208 1.65 -20.91 3.35
N ALA A 209 2.36 -19.87 3.80
CA ALA A 209 2.78 -19.73 5.19
C ALA A 209 1.56 -19.65 6.14
N ALA A 210 0.58 -18.81 5.82
CA ALA A 210 -0.66 -18.71 6.59
C ALA A 210 -1.45 -20.04 6.58
N GLU A 211 -1.60 -20.68 5.41
CA GLU A 211 -2.35 -21.93 5.25
C GLU A 211 -1.68 -23.10 5.95
N ALA A 212 -0.34 -23.15 5.95
CA ALA A 212 0.47 -24.12 6.65
C ALA A 212 0.19 -24.10 8.16
N VAL A 213 0.13 -22.91 8.77
CA VAL A 213 -0.22 -22.76 10.19
C VAL A 213 -1.68 -23.12 10.41
N LYS A 214 -2.59 -22.62 9.56
CA LYS A 214 -4.04 -22.90 9.66
C LYS A 214 -4.34 -24.40 9.70
N ARG A 215 -3.63 -25.20 8.90
CA ARG A 215 -3.84 -26.66 8.81
C ARG A 215 -3.14 -27.46 9.92
N ARG A 216 -2.01 -26.98 10.44
CA ARG A 216 -1.20 -27.70 11.42
C ARG A 216 -1.51 -27.34 12.87
N SER A 217 -1.99 -26.13 13.14
CA SER A 217 -2.22 -25.64 14.49
C SER A 217 -3.66 -25.84 14.94
N THR A 218 -3.83 -26.53 16.08
CA THR A 218 -5.10 -26.66 16.81
C THR A 218 -5.22 -25.65 17.96
N HIS A 219 -4.21 -24.78 18.14
CA HIS A 219 -4.14 -23.84 19.26
C HIS A 219 -5.26 -22.80 19.20
N ALA A 220 -5.75 -22.35 20.36
CA ALA A 220 -6.81 -21.34 20.45
C ALA A 220 -6.41 -20.02 19.75
N GLN A 221 -5.13 -19.68 19.76
CA GLN A 221 -4.56 -18.48 19.12
C GLN A 221 -4.02 -18.75 17.70
N LYS A 222 -4.50 -19.78 17.00
CA LYS A 222 -3.99 -20.14 15.66
C LYS A 222 -3.96 -18.98 14.66
N GLU A 223 -4.92 -18.07 14.71
CA GLU A 223 -5.01 -16.93 13.79
C GLU A 223 -3.87 -15.92 14.02
N TRP A 224 -3.44 -15.74 15.26
CA TRP A 224 -2.26 -14.95 15.60
C TRP A 224 -0.95 -15.63 15.18
N LEU A 225 -0.89 -16.96 15.28
CA LEU A 225 0.25 -17.72 14.76
C LEU A 225 0.33 -17.65 13.22
N MET A 226 -0.81 -17.59 12.53
CA MET A 226 -0.85 -17.35 11.08
C MET A 226 -0.32 -15.96 10.75
N ALA A 227 -0.73 -14.93 11.51
CA ALA A 227 -0.21 -13.57 11.35
C ALA A 227 1.31 -13.52 11.56
N LEU A 228 1.83 -14.20 12.58
CA LEU A 228 3.27 -14.30 12.81
C LEU A 228 4.00 -14.96 11.63
N ALA A 229 3.46 -16.02 11.05
CA ALA A 229 4.07 -16.66 9.88
C ALA A 229 4.14 -15.73 8.66
N VAL A 230 3.11 -14.92 8.44
CA VAL A 230 3.10 -13.88 7.38
C VAL A 230 4.17 -12.82 7.68
N VAL A 231 4.25 -12.33 8.91
CA VAL A 231 5.28 -11.35 9.33
C VAL A 231 6.70 -11.89 9.16
N VAL A 232 6.93 -13.19 9.38
CA VAL A 232 8.25 -13.80 9.14
C VAL A 232 8.60 -13.79 7.66
N VAL A 233 7.66 -14.14 6.78
CA VAL A 233 7.89 -14.13 5.32
C VAL A 233 8.10 -12.71 4.80
N SER A 234 7.24 -11.77 5.19
CA SER A 234 7.36 -10.37 4.75
C SER A 234 8.58 -9.68 5.36
N GLY A 235 8.87 -9.93 6.63
CA GLY A 235 10.04 -9.42 7.33
C GLY A 235 11.35 -9.90 6.72
N PHE A 236 11.41 -11.13 6.20
CA PHE A 236 12.57 -11.61 5.46
C PHE A 236 12.81 -10.81 4.18
N VAL A 237 11.77 -10.57 3.38
CA VAL A 237 11.88 -9.75 2.17
C VAL A 237 12.27 -8.31 2.52
N GLN A 238 11.65 -7.74 3.55
CA GLN A 238 11.96 -6.40 4.01
C GLN A 238 13.41 -6.26 4.50
N PHE A 239 13.92 -7.24 5.24
CA PHE A 239 15.31 -7.26 5.66
C PHE A 239 16.26 -7.35 4.47
N TRP A 240 15.92 -8.19 3.49
CA TRP A 240 16.69 -8.30 2.25
C TRP A 240 16.78 -6.96 1.51
N THR A 241 15.66 -6.28 1.28
CA THR A 241 15.60 -5.01 0.52
C THR A 241 16.15 -3.80 1.28
N LEU A 242 16.35 -3.91 2.59
CA LEU A 242 17.09 -2.90 3.39
C LEU A 242 18.61 -3.14 3.40
N THR A 243 19.05 -4.38 3.19
CA THR A 243 20.47 -4.76 3.23
C THR A 243 21.09 -4.92 1.84
N HIS A 244 20.25 -4.99 0.80
CA HIS A 244 20.61 -5.15 -0.60
C HIS A 244 19.79 -4.19 -1.46
N LEU A 245 20.09 -4.14 -2.76
CA LEU A 245 19.27 -3.39 -3.72
C LEU A 245 17.82 -3.93 -3.78
N PRO A 246 16.85 -3.08 -4.18
CA PRO A 246 15.49 -3.52 -4.46
C PRO A 246 15.47 -4.74 -5.39
N LEU A 247 14.50 -5.65 -5.18
CA LEU A 247 14.34 -6.84 -6.03
C LEU A 247 14.00 -6.46 -7.49
N LYS A 248 13.28 -5.35 -7.65
CA LYS A 248 13.11 -4.63 -8.91
C LYS A 248 13.33 -3.16 -8.62
N ASP A 249 14.30 -2.55 -9.29
CA ASP A 249 14.63 -1.15 -9.08
C ASP A 249 13.84 -0.27 -10.04
N TYR A 250 13.07 0.67 -9.47
CA TYR A 250 12.25 1.65 -10.22
C TYR A 250 12.80 3.07 -10.05
N ARG A 251 14.01 3.22 -9.49
CA ARG A 251 14.61 4.54 -9.26
C ARG A 251 15.18 5.09 -10.57
N PRO A 252 15.20 6.42 -10.76
CA PRO A 252 15.75 7.05 -11.99
C PRO A 252 17.23 6.79 -12.28
N TYR A 253 17.96 6.22 -11.31
CA TYR A 253 19.38 5.88 -11.38
C TYR A 253 19.62 4.37 -11.20
N ALA A 254 18.61 3.54 -11.47
CA ALA A 254 18.73 2.09 -11.45
C ALA A 254 19.82 1.58 -12.42
N ASP A 255 20.37 0.40 -12.14
CA ASP A 255 21.34 -0.23 -13.03
C ASP A 255 20.72 -0.47 -14.41
N GLY A 256 21.31 0.13 -15.46
CA GLY A 256 20.80 0.08 -16.83
C GLY A 256 20.14 1.38 -17.31
N GLU A 257 19.88 2.32 -16.40
CA GLU A 257 19.32 3.63 -16.71
C GLU A 257 20.41 4.69 -16.97
N SER A 258 20.13 5.64 -17.87
CA SER A 258 21.02 6.77 -18.15
C SER A 258 20.51 8.02 -17.43
N ILE A 259 21.26 8.50 -16.44
CA ILE A 259 20.94 9.77 -15.75
C ILE A 259 20.90 10.94 -16.75
N ILE A 260 21.68 10.86 -17.84
CA ILE A 260 21.70 11.88 -18.89
C ILE A 260 20.39 11.87 -19.68
N GLU A 261 19.83 10.69 -19.93
CA GLU A 261 18.58 10.52 -20.67
C GLU A 261 17.36 10.83 -19.79
N ASN A 262 17.38 10.37 -18.54
CA ASN A 262 16.29 10.58 -17.58
C ASN A 262 16.11 12.04 -17.12
N ARG A 263 17.08 12.92 -17.42
CA ARG A 263 16.98 14.37 -17.20
C ARG A 263 16.63 15.16 -18.46
N MET A 264 16.57 14.51 -19.62
CA MET A 264 16.24 15.17 -20.88
C MET A 264 14.78 15.63 -20.85
N SER A 265 14.50 16.79 -21.43
CA SER A 265 13.12 17.24 -21.60
C SER A 265 12.36 16.33 -22.57
N ALA A 266 11.03 16.35 -22.52
CA ALA A 266 10.22 15.60 -23.48
C ALA A 266 10.58 15.97 -24.94
N GLU A 267 10.87 17.25 -25.21
CA GLU A 267 11.36 17.71 -26.52
C GLU A 267 12.70 17.07 -26.91
N GLU A 268 13.63 16.95 -25.97
CA GLU A 268 14.94 16.31 -26.18
C GLU A 268 14.81 14.79 -26.43
N LEU A 269 13.77 14.15 -25.88
CA LEU A 269 13.44 12.74 -26.08
C LEU A 269 12.55 12.50 -27.32
N GLY A 270 12.15 13.55 -28.04
CA GLY A 270 11.21 13.45 -29.17
C GLY A 270 9.80 13.01 -28.76
N LEU A 271 9.45 13.20 -27.49
CA LEU A 271 8.14 12.93 -26.91
C LEU A 271 7.33 14.23 -26.84
N GLU A 272 6.00 14.11 -26.86
CA GLU A 272 5.14 15.26 -26.60
C GLU A 272 5.31 15.69 -25.13
N GLY A 273 5.62 16.98 -24.94
CA GLY A 273 5.72 17.56 -23.61
C GLY A 273 4.37 17.61 -22.89
N PRO A 274 4.37 17.69 -21.55
CA PRO A 274 3.14 17.82 -20.79
C PRO A 274 2.40 19.10 -21.19
N GLU A 275 1.15 18.95 -21.63
CA GLU A 275 0.24 20.08 -21.82
C GLU A 275 -0.25 20.56 -20.46
N PHE A 276 0.16 21.77 -20.06
CA PHE A 276 -0.39 22.43 -18.88
C PHE A 276 -1.63 23.21 -19.29
N ASP A 277 -2.80 22.77 -18.81
CA ASP A 277 -4.03 23.55 -18.90
C ASP A 277 -3.80 24.92 -18.22
N LYS A 278 -4.06 26.00 -18.97
CA LYS A 278 -3.94 27.38 -18.50
C LYS A 278 -5.16 27.81 -17.70
#